data_AF-A0AAW9I5H9-F1
#
_entry.id   AF-A0AAW9I5H9-F1
#
_cell.length_a   1.000
_cell.length_b   1.000
_cell.length_c   1.000
_cell.angle_alpha   90.00
_cell.angle_beta   90.00
_cell.angle_gamma   90.00
#
_symmetry.space_group_name_H-M   'P 1'
#
loop_
_entity.id
_entity.type
_entity.pdbx_description
1 polymer ?
#
loop_
_entity_poly.entity_id
_entity_poly.type
_entity_poly.pdbx_seq_one_letter_code
_entity_poly.pdbx_strand_id
1 'polypeptide(L)'
;CTTVSVAAHTLYEKTNPYILPGPGGYLDITECEFTQDSENIVKVSGSKFIESSKYTVKLEGAKLIGYRTVSIAGARDPIMIEKIDEIIEGVKERVEDNFKSKQWEYYLNISIYGKNGVMGNIEPNPSTKNSHEIGVVIEAVAEDQKKADTICAFARSSMLHFGYENRKATAGNLAFPYSP
;
A
#
# COMPACT_ATOMS: atom_id res chain seq x y z
N CYS A 1 -10.97 29.76 -8.13
CA CYS A 1 -10.32 28.98 -7.06
C CYS A 1 -10.13 29.89 -5.83
N THR A 2 -10.06 29.30 -4.64
CA THR A 2 -9.78 30.01 -3.37
C THR A 2 -8.37 29.72 -2.89
N THR A 3 -7.79 30.58 -2.04
CA THR A 3 -6.46 30.35 -1.44
C THR A 3 -6.35 28.97 -0.80
N VAL A 4 -7.37 28.54 -0.05
CA VAL A 4 -7.45 27.21 0.56
C VAL A 4 -7.42 26.10 -0.48
N SER A 5 -8.21 26.21 -1.57
CA SER A 5 -8.22 25.18 -2.61
C SER A 5 -6.86 25.05 -3.30
N VAL A 6 -6.18 26.17 -3.55
CA VAL A 6 -4.88 26.19 -4.22
C VAL A 6 -3.78 25.65 -3.30
N ALA A 7 -3.77 26.04 -2.01
CA ALA A 7 -2.85 25.50 -1.02
C ALA A 7 -3.10 24.00 -0.76
N ALA A 8 -4.35 23.54 -0.77
CA ALA A 8 -4.65 22.12 -0.66
C ALA A 8 -4.10 21.33 -1.87
N HIS A 9 -4.17 21.90 -3.08
CA HIS A 9 -3.59 21.29 -4.27
C HIS A 9 -2.06 21.18 -4.22
N THR A 10 -1.35 22.03 -3.47
CA THR A 10 0.11 21.86 -3.31
C THR A 10 0.48 20.67 -2.44
N LEU A 11 -0.45 20.21 -1.58
CA LEU A 11 -0.27 19.03 -0.71
C LEU A 11 -0.72 17.71 -1.38
N TYR A 12 -1.41 17.80 -2.52
CA TYR A 12 -1.97 16.64 -3.21
C TYR A 12 -0.88 15.72 -3.76
N GLU A 13 -0.94 14.44 -3.39
CA GLU A 13 -0.06 13.36 -3.86
C GLU A 13 1.45 13.64 -3.63
N LYS A 14 1.80 14.29 -2.52
CA LYS A 14 3.20 14.60 -2.19
C LYS A 14 3.72 13.74 -1.04
N THR A 15 4.99 13.32 -1.16
CA THR A 15 5.73 12.68 -0.07
C THR A 15 6.17 13.68 1.01
N ASN A 16 6.30 14.96 0.64
CA ASN A 16 6.66 16.05 1.54
C ASN A 16 5.80 17.29 1.21
N PRO A 17 5.22 17.97 2.21
CA PRO A 17 4.34 19.11 1.98
C PRO A 17 5.04 20.39 1.50
N TYR A 18 6.37 20.49 1.63
CA TYR A 18 7.13 21.71 1.33
C TYR A 18 8.19 21.54 0.23
N ILE A 19 8.71 20.34 0.06
CA ILE A 19 9.78 20.06 -0.90
C ILE A 19 9.20 19.24 -2.04
N LEU A 20 9.16 19.83 -3.24
CA LEU A 20 8.60 19.21 -4.44
C LEU A 20 9.75 18.86 -5.41
N PRO A 21 10.20 17.58 -5.45
CA PRO A 21 11.29 17.18 -6.32
C PRO A 21 10.92 17.33 -7.80
N GLY A 22 11.89 17.76 -8.61
CA GLY A 22 11.75 17.90 -10.05
C GLY A 22 13.05 17.56 -10.79
N PRO A 23 13.02 17.48 -12.13
CA PRO A 23 14.25 17.41 -12.89
C PRO A 23 15.11 18.65 -12.63
N GLY A 24 16.42 18.44 -12.45
CA GLY A 24 17.39 19.51 -12.20
C GLY A 24 17.32 20.17 -10.83
N GLY A 25 16.54 19.67 -9.86
CA GLY A 25 16.43 20.31 -8.55
C GLY A 25 15.16 19.96 -7.77
N TYR A 26 14.70 20.90 -6.95
CA TYR A 26 13.39 20.83 -6.31
C TYR A 26 12.79 22.22 -6.14
N LEU A 27 11.47 22.30 -6.10
CA LEU A 27 10.76 23.51 -5.70
C LEU A 27 10.56 23.48 -4.18
N ASP A 28 11.17 24.44 -3.49
CA ASP A 28 10.92 24.74 -2.08
C ASP A 28 9.75 25.72 -1.98
N ILE A 29 8.68 25.29 -1.33
CA ILE A 29 7.47 26.08 -1.11
C ILE A 29 7.27 26.44 0.37
N THR A 30 8.31 26.35 1.21
CA THR A 30 8.24 26.68 2.64
C THR A 30 7.84 28.14 2.89
N GLU A 31 8.30 29.05 2.03
CA GLU A 31 7.99 30.49 2.10
C GLU A 31 6.85 30.90 1.14
N CYS A 32 6.03 29.95 0.68
CA CYS A 32 4.92 30.28 -0.21
C CYS A 32 3.79 31.04 0.50
N GLU A 33 3.35 32.13 -0.11
CA GLU A 33 2.16 32.87 0.26
C GLU A 33 1.08 32.74 -0.82
N PHE A 34 -0.17 32.57 -0.38
CA PHE A 34 -1.34 32.47 -1.25
C PHE A 34 -2.25 33.66 -0.99
N THR A 35 -2.40 34.56 -1.96
CA THR A 35 -3.23 35.77 -1.85
C THR A 35 -4.42 35.65 -2.79
N GLN A 36 -5.63 35.90 -2.27
CA GLN A 36 -6.83 35.98 -3.10
C GLN A 36 -6.77 37.27 -3.92
N ASP A 37 -6.74 37.17 -5.25
CA ASP A 37 -6.63 38.31 -6.16
C ASP A 37 -8.01 38.73 -6.71
N SER A 38 -8.88 37.75 -6.97
CA SER A 38 -10.30 37.96 -7.31
C SER A 38 -11.15 36.82 -6.75
N GLU A 39 -12.47 36.81 -6.95
CA GLU A 39 -13.33 35.69 -6.51
C GLU A 39 -12.88 34.31 -7.01
N ASN A 40 -12.17 34.25 -8.14
CA ASN A 40 -11.75 33.00 -8.75
C ASN A 40 -10.25 32.92 -9.10
N ILE A 41 -9.43 33.90 -8.71
CA ILE A 41 -7.99 33.96 -8.97
C ILE A 41 -7.21 34.03 -7.66
N VAL A 42 -6.15 33.22 -7.56
CA VAL A 42 -5.19 33.22 -6.46
C VAL A 42 -3.80 33.49 -7.00
N LYS A 43 -3.11 34.45 -6.39
CA LYS A 43 -1.70 34.69 -6.62
C LYS A 43 -0.88 33.84 -5.65
N VAL A 44 0.17 33.20 -6.15
CA VAL A 44 1.14 32.43 -5.35
C VAL A 44 2.51 33.07 -5.52
N SER A 45 3.21 33.33 -4.42
CA SER A 45 4.56 33.91 -4.41
C SER A 45 5.42 33.30 -3.32
N GLY A 46 6.75 33.42 -3.42
CA GLY A 46 7.70 32.96 -2.39
C GLY A 46 8.28 31.56 -2.62
N SER A 47 7.82 30.83 -3.64
CA SER A 47 8.46 29.57 -4.05
C SER A 47 9.87 29.81 -4.59
N LYS A 48 10.79 28.89 -4.29
CA LYS A 48 12.19 28.94 -4.74
C LYS A 48 12.56 27.63 -5.41
N PHE A 49 13.10 27.70 -6.63
CA PHE A 49 13.69 26.51 -7.25
C PHE A 49 15.14 26.37 -6.83
N ILE A 50 15.48 25.25 -6.21
CA ILE A 50 16.83 24.93 -5.77
C ILE A 50 17.44 23.97 -6.79
N GLU A 51 18.40 24.47 -7.56
CA GLU A 51 19.08 23.69 -8.59
C GLU A 51 19.95 22.59 -7.98
N SER A 52 19.94 21.42 -8.61
CA SER A 52 20.89 20.36 -8.30
C SER A 52 22.16 20.52 -9.14
N SER A 53 23.28 19.99 -8.64
CA SER A 53 24.57 20.04 -9.35
C SER A 53 24.62 19.18 -10.61
N LYS A 54 23.57 18.38 -10.88
CA LYS A 54 23.50 17.46 -12.01
C LYS A 54 22.26 17.76 -12.82
N TYR A 55 22.46 18.06 -14.10
CA TYR A 55 21.35 18.14 -15.05
C TYR A 55 20.63 16.79 -15.13
N THR A 56 19.32 16.80 -14.92
CA THR A 56 18.47 15.62 -15.07
C THR A 56 17.24 15.96 -15.88
N VAL A 57 16.68 14.95 -16.54
CA VAL A 57 15.40 15.03 -17.25
C VAL A 57 14.42 14.06 -16.59
N LYS A 58 13.14 14.44 -16.54
CA LYS A 58 12.10 13.52 -16.07
C LYS A 58 11.76 12.57 -17.20
N LEU A 59 12.07 11.29 -17.01
CA LEU A 59 11.66 10.24 -17.93
C LEU A 59 10.43 9.53 -17.37
N GLU A 60 9.32 9.59 -18.09
CA GLU A 60 8.11 8.83 -17.78
C GLU A 60 7.96 7.72 -18.82
N GLY A 61 7.70 6.50 -18.35
CA GLY A 61 7.50 5.34 -19.20
C GLY A 61 6.84 4.22 -18.42
N ALA A 62 6.20 3.31 -19.13
CA ALA A 62 5.59 2.12 -18.55
C ALA A 62 6.16 0.88 -19.23
N LYS A 63 6.36 -0.18 -18.44
CA LYS A 63 6.75 -1.51 -18.93
C LYS A 63 5.85 -2.54 -18.24
N LEU A 64 5.41 -3.55 -18.98
CA LEU A 64 4.76 -4.71 -18.38
C LEU A 64 5.77 -5.41 -17.46
N ILE A 65 5.50 -5.40 -16.15
CA ILE A 65 6.32 -6.08 -15.14
C ILE A 65 5.70 -7.40 -14.65
N GLY A 66 4.47 -7.70 -15.09
CA GLY A 66 3.74 -8.89 -14.72
C GLY A 66 2.23 -8.67 -14.69
N TYR A 67 1.53 -9.72 -14.32
CA TYR A 67 0.08 -9.79 -14.15
C TYR A 67 -0.21 -9.89 -12.66
N ARG A 68 -1.28 -9.21 -12.23
CA ARG A 68 -1.62 -9.07 -10.81
C ARG A 68 -2.94 -9.76 -10.51
N THR A 69 -2.95 -10.55 -9.44
CA THR A 69 -4.17 -11.10 -8.86
C THR A 69 -4.30 -10.61 -7.43
N VAL A 70 -5.50 -10.15 -7.08
CA VAL A 70 -5.80 -9.61 -5.76
C VAL A 70 -6.95 -10.40 -5.15
N SER A 71 -6.82 -10.74 -3.87
CA SER A 71 -7.90 -11.25 -3.04
C SER A 71 -8.09 -10.36 -1.83
N ILE A 72 -9.33 -9.96 -1.57
CA ILE A 72 -9.70 -9.07 -0.48
C ILE A 72 -10.54 -9.87 0.52
N ALA A 73 -10.26 -9.72 1.81
CA ALA A 73 -11.03 -10.33 2.88
C ALA A 73 -11.17 -9.39 4.09
N GLY A 74 -12.19 -9.62 4.91
CA GLY A 74 -12.28 -9.08 6.26
C GLY A 74 -11.92 -10.13 7.30
N ALA A 75 -11.37 -9.72 8.44
CA ALA A 75 -11.22 -10.57 9.62
C ALA A 75 -11.76 -9.84 10.85
N ARG A 76 -12.51 -10.57 11.68
CA ARG A 76 -13.13 -10.05 12.91
C ARG A 76 -12.87 -10.92 14.15
N ASP A 77 -12.23 -12.07 13.98
CA ASP A 77 -11.83 -12.91 15.11
C ASP A 77 -10.71 -12.21 15.90
N PRO A 78 -10.93 -11.84 17.18
CA PRO A 78 -9.92 -11.12 17.96
C PRO A 78 -8.61 -11.92 18.09
N ILE A 79 -8.67 -13.25 18.13
CA ILE A 79 -7.48 -14.10 18.23
C ILE A 79 -6.67 -14.03 16.93
N MET A 80 -7.33 -14.15 15.78
CA MET A 80 -6.69 -13.96 14.47
C MET A 80 -6.06 -12.57 14.35
N ILE A 81 -6.78 -11.52 14.75
CA ILE A 81 -6.33 -10.12 14.67
C ILE A 81 -5.07 -9.90 15.53
N GLU A 82 -5.02 -10.50 16.72
CA GLU A 82 -3.84 -10.47 17.59
C GLU A 82 -2.64 -11.19 16.98
N LYS A 83 -2.88 -12.32 16.30
CA LYS A 83 -1.85 -13.19 15.71
C LYS A 83 -1.56 -12.87 14.23
N ILE A 84 -2.05 -11.74 13.69
CA ILE A 84 -2.07 -11.50 12.25
C ILE A 84 -0.66 -11.51 11.61
N ASP A 85 0.35 -11.02 12.32
CA ASP A 85 1.72 -10.97 11.81
C ASP A 85 2.34 -12.36 11.69
N GLU A 86 2.15 -13.20 12.69
CA GLU A 86 2.56 -14.62 12.69
C GLU A 86 1.89 -15.36 11.52
N ILE A 87 0.60 -15.12 11.31
CA ILE A 87 -0.17 -15.73 10.22
C ILE A 87 0.37 -15.29 8.86
N ILE A 88 0.70 -14.00 8.67
CA ILE A 88 1.23 -13.49 7.41
C ILE A 88 2.56 -14.15 7.08
N GLU A 89 3.49 -14.19 8.03
CA GLU A 89 4.81 -14.77 7.81
C GLU A 89 4.70 -16.27 7.52
N GLY A 90 3.90 -17.01 8.30
CA GLY A 90 3.70 -18.43 8.03
C GLY A 90 2.99 -18.72 6.70
N VAL A 91 2.11 -17.81 6.21
CA VAL A 91 1.51 -17.93 4.88
C VAL A 91 2.57 -17.73 3.79
N LYS A 92 3.45 -16.73 3.94
CA LYS A 92 4.54 -16.49 2.97
C LYS A 92 5.48 -17.69 2.92
N GLU A 93 5.88 -18.24 4.06
CA GLU A 93 6.70 -19.45 4.15
C GLU A 93 6.04 -20.64 3.43
N ARG A 94 4.75 -20.89 3.68
CA ARG A 94 4.01 -21.97 2.99
C ARG A 94 3.96 -21.77 1.47
N VAL A 95 3.79 -20.53 1.02
CA VAL A 95 3.79 -20.21 -0.42
C VAL A 95 5.18 -20.50 -1.00
N GLU A 96 6.23 -20.00 -0.36
CA GLU A 96 7.61 -20.22 -0.79
C GLU A 96 7.92 -21.72 -0.88
N ASP A 97 7.62 -22.49 0.16
CA ASP A 97 7.84 -23.94 0.20
C ASP A 97 7.07 -24.68 -0.91
N ASN A 98 5.81 -24.32 -1.14
CA ASN A 98 4.96 -24.97 -2.14
C ASN A 98 5.43 -24.71 -3.58
N PHE A 99 6.02 -23.55 -3.85
CA PHE A 99 6.47 -23.16 -5.19
C PHE A 99 7.99 -23.25 -5.40
N LYS A 100 8.76 -23.63 -4.37
CA LYS A 100 10.22 -23.76 -4.39
C LYS A 100 10.75 -24.59 -5.57
N SER A 101 10.11 -25.71 -5.87
CA SER A 101 10.50 -26.61 -6.97
C SER A 101 10.20 -26.06 -8.36
N LYS A 102 9.27 -25.10 -8.47
CA LYS A 102 8.86 -24.52 -9.75
C LYS A 102 9.75 -23.36 -10.19
N GLN A 103 10.54 -22.80 -9.28
CA GLN A 103 11.44 -21.66 -9.54
C GLN A 103 10.71 -20.49 -10.22
N TRP A 104 9.48 -20.19 -9.78
CA TRP A 104 8.72 -19.06 -10.30
C TRP A 104 9.22 -17.77 -9.66
N GLU A 105 9.50 -16.78 -10.49
CA GLU A 105 9.67 -15.39 -10.05
C GLU A 105 8.28 -14.78 -9.79
N TYR A 106 8.03 -14.38 -8.55
CA TYR A 106 6.79 -13.72 -8.18
C TYR A 106 6.99 -12.75 -7.01
N TYR A 107 6.09 -11.79 -6.92
CA TYR A 107 5.92 -10.93 -5.77
C TYR A 107 4.63 -11.32 -5.05
N LEU A 108 4.71 -11.57 -3.73
CA LEU A 108 3.55 -11.79 -2.88
C LEU A 108 3.57 -10.78 -1.75
N ASN A 109 2.47 -10.04 -1.59
CA ASN A 109 2.29 -9.10 -0.50
C ASN A 109 0.93 -9.31 0.17
N ILE A 110 0.89 -9.07 1.49
CA ILE A 110 -0.33 -9.13 2.30
C ILE A 110 -0.40 -7.84 3.12
N SER A 111 -1.31 -6.96 2.74
CA SER A 111 -1.52 -5.67 3.40
C SER A 111 -2.69 -5.74 4.39
N ILE A 112 -2.52 -5.12 5.56
CA ILE A 112 -3.52 -5.09 6.64
C ILE A 112 -4.04 -3.67 6.87
N TYR A 113 -5.23 -3.39 6.35
CA TYR A 113 -6.01 -2.21 6.69
C TYR A 113 -6.61 -2.36 8.10
N GLY A 114 -6.51 -1.31 8.90
CA GLY A 114 -6.79 -1.38 10.34
C GLY A 114 -5.56 -1.71 11.20
N LYS A 115 -4.37 -1.84 10.58
CA LYS A 115 -3.07 -1.87 11.27
C LYS A 115 -2.13 -0.80 10.72
N ASN A 116 -1.60 -1.02 9.51
CA ASN A 116 -0.62 -0.13 8.89
C ASN A 116 -0.68 -0.15 7.34
N GLY A 117 -1.78 -0.62 6.75
CA GLY A 117 -1.94 -0.73 5.29
C GLY A 117 -1.90 0.59 4.51
N VAL A 118 -2.03 1.75 5.19
CA VAL A 118 -1.95 3.09 4.57
C VAL A 118 -0.55 3.69 4.74
N MET A 119 -0.08 3.79 5.99
CA MET A 119 1.18 4.46 6.32
C MET A 119 2.40 3.51 6.36
N GLY A 120 2.22 2.20 6.20
CA GLY A 120 3.31 1.22 6.19
C GLY A 120 4.18 1.32 7.45
N ASN A 121 5.48 1.53 7.25
CA ASN A 121 6.45 1.62 8.35
C ASN A 121 6.44 2.95 9.10
N ILE A 122 5.78 3.99 8.57
CA ILE A 122 5.68 5.30 9.22
C ILE A 122 4.38 5.46 10.01
N GLU A 123 3.57 4.40 10.12
CA GLU A 123 2.39 4.36 10.99
C GLU A 123 2.82 4.59 12.45
N PRO A 124 2.33 5.64 13.14
CA PRO A 124 2.71 5.92 14.52
C PRO A 124 2.32 4.83 15.52
N ASN A 125 1.27 4.06 15.24
CA ASN A 125 0.81 2.98 16.10
C ASN A 125 0.45 1.72 15.28
N PRO A 126 1.44 0.94 14.80
CA PRO A 126 1.21 -0.20 13.91
C PRO A 126 0.77 -1.44 14.70
N SER A 127 -0.32 -1.32 15.45
CA SER A 127 -0.87 -2.35 16.32
C SER A 127 -2.31 -2.68 15.97
N THR A 128 -2.69 -3.94 16.17
CA THR A 128 -4.08 -4.41 16.04
C THR A 128 -4.85 -4.43 17.36
N LYS A 129 -4.25 -3.97 18.47
CA LYS A 129 -4.82 -4.09 19.83
C LYS A 129 -6.23 -3.50 19.97
N ASN A 130 -6.54 -2.44 19.23
CA ASN A 130 -7.83 -1.76 19.28
C ASN A 130 -8.68 -2.02 18.02
N SER A 131 -8.26 -2.95 17.16
CA SER A 131 -8.93 -3.23 15.90
C SER A 131 -10.02 -4.27 16.12
N HIS A 132 -11.29 -3.88 15.90
CA HIS A 132 -12.41 -4.82 15.95
C HIS A 132 -12.59 -5.61 14.66
N GLU A 133 -12.10 -5.05 13.56
CA GLU A 133 -12.15 -5.61 12.22
C GLU A 133 -10.92 -5.11 11.45
N ILE A 134 -10.35 -5.97 10.62
CA ILE A 134 -9.25 -5.63 9.72
C ILE A 134 -9.58 -6.03 8.29
N GLY A 135 -9.10 -5.22 7.33
CA GLY A 135 -9.13 -5.53 5.92
C GLY A 135 -7.82 -6.19 5.50
N VAL A 136 -7.90 -7.35 4.87
CA VAL A 136 -6.75 -8.11 4.37
C VAL A 136 -6.75 -8.03 2.85
N VAL A 137 -5.65 -7.55 2.26
CA VAL A 137 -5.45 -7.55 0.82
C VAL A 137 -4.25 -8.40 0.49
N ILE A 138 -4.50 -9.54 -0.15
CA ILE A 138 -3.49 -10.47 -0.65
C ILE A 138 -3.27 -10.14 -2.12
N GLU A 139 -2.03 -9.89 -2.49
CA GLU A 139 -1.63 -9.50 -3.84
C GLU A 139 -0.49 -10.41 -4.32
N ALA A 140 -0.69 -11.06 -5.46
CA ALA A 140 0.37 -11.77 -6.16
C ALA A 140 0.63 -11.12 -7.53
N VAL A 141 1.89 -10.93 -7.89
CA VAL A 141 2.32 -10.50 -9.22
C VAL A 141 3.30 -11.51 -9.79
N ALA A 142 3.06 -11.96 -11.02
CA ALA A 142 3.91 -12.94 -11.72
C ALA A 142 3.98 -12.64 -13.22
N GLU A 143 4.87 -13.35 -13.93
CA GLU A 143 5.08 -13.14 -15.38
C GLU A 143 3.86 -13.45 -16.26
N ASP A 144 2.91 -14.26 -15.79
CA ASP A 144 1.62 -14.54 -16.45
C ASP A 144 0.46 -14.61 -15.46
N GLN A 145 -0.76 -14.35 -15.96
CA GLN A 145 -1.98 -14.30 -15.14
C GLN A 145 -2.26 -15.62 -14.41
N LYS A 146 -1.99 -16.76 -15.05
CA LYS A 146 -2.28 -18.07 -14.46
C LYS A 146 -1.38 -18.34 -13.25
N LYS A 147 -0.11 -17.94 -13.31
CA LYS A 147 0.80 -18.00 -12.16
C LYS A 147 0.35 -17.08 -11.03
N ALA A 148 0.01 -15.82 -11.34
CA ALA A 148 -0.48 -14.86 -10.35
C ALA A 148 -1.75 -15.39 -9.65
N ASP A 149 -2.70 -15.95 -10.42
CA ASP A 149 -3.92 -16.57 -9.89
C ASP A 149 -3.60 -17.75 -8.99
N THR A 150 -2.68 -18.62 -9.43
CA THR A 150 -2.30 -19.82 -8.68
C THR A 150 -1.67 -19.45 -7.34
N ILE A 151 -0.75 -18.48 -7.33
CA ILE A 151 -0.06 -18.02 -6.12
C ILE A 151 -1.06 -17.33 -5.17
N CYS A 152 -1.87 -16.41 -5.68
CA CYS A 152 -2.85 -15.69 -4.88
C CYS A 152 -3.90 -16.65 -4.30
N ALA A 153 -4.40 -17.62 -5.08
CA ALA A 153 -5.36 -18.61 -4.62
C ALA A 153 -4.76 -19.52 -3.54
N PHE A 154 -3.50 -19.92 -3.68
CA PHE A 154 -2.81 -20.73 -2.68
C PHE A 154 -2.56 -19.93 -1.38
N ALA A 155 -2.10 -18.69 -1.47
CA ALA A 155 -1.90 -17.81 -0.32
C ALA A 155 -3.22 -17.57 0.43
N ARG A 156 -4.29 -17.25 -0.30
CA ARG A 156 -5.65 -17.07 0.23
C ARG A 156 -6.14 -18.31 0.98
N SER A 157 -6.03 -19.48 0.36
CA SER A 157 -6.45 -20.74 0.98
C SER A 157 -5.59 -21.08 2.20
N SER A 158 -4.28 -20.84 2.12
CA SER A 158 -3.35 -21.06 3.23
C SER A 158 -3.67 -20.19 4.43
N MET A 159 -4.02 -18.92 4.21
CA MET A 159 -4.39 -17.99 5.28
C MET A 159 -5.73 -18.36 5.92
N LEU A 160 -6.72 -18.75 5.11
CA LEU A 160 -8.04 -19.20 5.61
C LEU A 160 -7.95 -20.40 6.57
N HIS A 161 -6.99 -21.29 6.32
CA HIS A 161 -6.78 -22.52 7.08
C HIS A 161 -5.56 -22.46 8.02
N PHE A 162 -4.91 -21.30 8.16
CA PHE A 162 -3.71 -21.19 8.97
C PHE A 162 -4.01 -21.53 10.43
N GLY A 163 -3.15 -22.35 11.03
CA GLY A 163 -3.26 -22.75 12.43
C GLY A 163 -2.52 -21.76 13.30
N TYR A 164 -3.18 -21.23 14.33
CA TYR A 164 -2.58 -20.35 15.32
C TYR A 164 -3.07 -20.76 16.72
N GLU A 165 -2.32 -20.36 17.74
CA GLU A 165 -2.61 -20.67 19.13
C GLU A 165 -4.02 -20.18 19.55
N ASN A 166 -4.73 -20.95 20.37
CA ASN A 166 -6.07 -20.63 20.90
C ASN A 166 -7.19 -20.49 19.86
N ARG A 167 -6.94 -20.88 18.59
CA ARG A 167 -7.94 -20.88 17.53
C ARG A 167 -9.14 -21.76 17.88
N LYS A 168 -10.36 -21.22 17.68
CA LYS A 168 -11.63 -21.91 18.01
C LYS A 168 -12.17 -22.82 16.90
N ALA A 169 -11.91 -22.51 15.63
CA ALA A 169 -12.42 -23.24 14.47
C ALA A 169 -11.26 -23.68 13.55
N THR A 170 -11.44 -24.70 12.71
CA THR A 170 -10.39 -25.18 11.78
C THR A 170 -10.36 -24.44 10.45
N ALA A 171 -11.37 -23.63 10.15
CA ALA A 171 -11.50 -22.77 8.97
C ALA A 171 -12.38 -21.54 9.27
N GLY A 172 -12.54 -20.63 8.29
CA GLY A 172 -13.57 -19.58 8.33
C GLY A 172 -13.18 -18.30 9.05
N ASN A 173 -11.89 -18.04 9.28
CA ASN A 173 -11.45 -16.84 9.98
C ASN A 173 -11.46 -15.56 9.10
N LEU A 174 -11.57 -15.74 7.78
CA LEU A 174 -11.63 -14.69 6.78
C LEU A 174 -12.99 -14.68 6.11
N ALA A 175 -13.59 -13.50 6.00
CA ALA A 175 -14.79 -13.23 5.22
C ALA A 175 -14.38 -12.69 3.84
N PHE A 176 -14.65 -13.45 2.78
CA PHE A 176 -14.38 -13.04 1.41
C PHE A 176 -15.66 -12.50 0.76
N PRO A 177 -15.75 -11.20 0.42
CA PRO A 177 -16.98 -10.61 -0.13
C PRO A 177 -17.38 -11.17 -1.51
N TYR A 178 -16.44 -11.76 -2.24
CA TYR A 178 -16.65 -12.28 -3.60
C TYR A 178 -16.37 -13.79 -3.72
N SER A 179 -16.25 -14.49 -2.59
CA SER A 179 -16.28 -15.96 -2.59
C SER A 179 -17.74 -16.42 -2.55
N PRO A 180 -18.14 -17.42 -3.36
CA PRO A 180 -19.44 -18.05 -3.23
C PRO A 180 -19.62 -18.70 -1.85
#